data_AF-B7QLF5-F1
#
_entry.id   AF-B7QLF5-F1
#
_cell.length_a   1.000
_cell.length_b   1.000
_cell.length_c   1.000
_cell.angle_alpha   90.00
_cell.angle_beta   90.00
_cell.angle_gamma   90.00
#
_symmetry.space_group_name_H-M   'P 1'
#
loop_
_entity.id
_entity.type
_entity.pdbx_description
1 polymer ?
#
loop_
_entity_poly.entity_id
_entity_poly.type
_entity_poly.pdbx_seq_one_letter_code
_entity_poly.pdbx_strand_id
1 'polypeptide(L)'
;MVLAFLILSVSEKASGVIHSTAYSLNRAGTSHSDESNTVRNEPDELEEDFQRGPSEMNEEHKAQSDLFKRVHQHVVEDMKSALHHTSIAGAEASLHPIEKKGAFFLNDTDSPESIVVWHSFGDCCFVLMCDSDENVSLGGQILRQIIHSISCHVVFVTPSELLAKAGLVHAIVKLYLPAGKLLFVNQNVVKQYEQLLQRVAA
;
A
#
# COMPACT_ATOMS: atom_id res chain seq x y z
N MET A 1 9.10 -5.17 6.24
CA MET A 1 8.97 -3.79 5.72
C MET A 1 7.67 -3.66 4.90
N VAL A 2 7.22 -2.44 4.56
CA VAL A 2 6.16 -2.22 3.56
C VAL A 2 6.74 -2.30 2.15
N LEU A 3 6.20 -3.20 1.34
CA LEU A 3 6.56 -3.42 -0.06
C LEU A 3 5.84 -2.44 -0.98
N ALA A 4 4.54 -2.21 -0.73
CA ALA A 4 3.73 -1.27 -1.48
C ALA A 4 2.55 -0.71 -0.65
N PHE A 5 2.12 0.50 -1.01
CA PHE A 5 0.88 1.11 -0.56
C PHE A 5 -0.04 1.34 -1.76
N LEU A 6 -1.31 0.95 -1.64
CA LEU A 6 -2.32 1.10 -2.69
C LEU A 6 -3.55 1.82 -2.16
N ILE A 7 -4.19 2.60 -3.04
CA ILE A 7 -5.57 3.05 -2.87
C ILE A 7 -6.36 2.46 -4.01
N LEU A 8 -7.40 1.72 -3.66
CA LEU A 8 -8.27 0.98 -4.55
C LEU A 8 -9.65 1.63 -4.54
N SER A 9 -10.29 1.70 -5.70
CA SER A 9 -11.72 2.00 -5.77
C SER A 9 -12.51 0.72 -5.48
N VAL A 10 -13.51 0.84 -4.61
CA VAL A 10 -14.46 -0.25 -4.29
C VAL A 10 -15.81 -0.04 -4.95
N SER A 11 -15.96 1.00 -5.77
CA SER A 11 -17.17 1.23 -6.56
C SER A 11 -17.31 0.20 -7.69
N GLU A 12 -18.51 -0.38 -7.84
CA GLU A 12 -18.84 -1.30 -8.93
C GLU A 12 -18.64 -0.68 -10.33
N LYS A 13 -18.74 0.65 -10.44
CA LYS A 13 -18.66 1.37 -11.71
C LYS A 13 -17.24 1.75 -12.12
N ALA A 14 -16.31 1.80 -11.17
CA ALA A 14 -14.97 2.33 -11.38
C ALA A 14 -13.93 1.54 -10.57
N SER A 15 -13.98 0.20 -10.64
CA SER A 15 -13.08 -0.69 -9.92
C SER A 15 -11.65 -0.60 -10.49
N GLY A 16 -10.67 -0.29 -9.64
CA GLY A 16 -9.27 -0.21 -10.06
C GLY A 16 -8.34 0.42 -9.04
N VAL A 17 -7.04 0.43 -9.34
CA VAL A 17 -6.00 1.08 -8.54
C VAL A 17 -6.01 2.59 -8.84
N ILE A 18 -6.30 3.41 -7.83
CA ILE A 18 -6.33 4.88 -7.91
C ILE A 18 -4.92 5.45 -7.71
N HIS A 19 -4.20 4.90 -6.74
CA HIS A 19 -2.86 5.33 -6.37
C HIS A 19 -2.05 4.10 -5.97
N SER A 20 -0.77 4.10 -6.33
CA SER A 20 0.18 3.11 -5.85
C SER A 20 1.54 3.76 -5.58
N THR A 21 2.17 3.32 -4.50
CA THR A 21 3.55 3.63 -4.15
C THR A 21 4.26 2.31 -3.86
N ALA A 22 5.30 1.98 -4.63
CA ALA A 22 6.15 0.81 -4.38
C ALA A 22 7.47 1.24 -3.73
N TYR A 23 7.98 0.42 -2.81
CA TYR A 23 9.20 0.71 -2.05
C TYR A 23 10.32 -0.28 -2.35
N SER A 24 10.05 -1.58 -2.33
CA SER A 24 11.06 -2.62 -2.54
C SER A 24 10.51 -3.88 -3.18
N LEU A 25 9.45 -3.73 -3.97
CA LEU A 25 8.81 -4.83 -4.68
C LEU A 25 9.75 -5.58 -5.63
N ASN A 26 10.81 -4.91 -6.09
CA ASN A 26 11.71 -5.38 -7.14
C ASN A 26 12.89 -6.21 -6.62
N ARG A 27 13.01 -6.39 -5.29
CA ARG A 27 14.12 -7.12 -4.67
C ARG A 27 13.93 -8.63 -4.57
N ALA A 28 12.74 -9.13 -4.94
CA ALA A 28 12.36 -10.51 -4.69
C ALA A 28 12.49 -11.45 -5.91
N GLY A 29 12.88 -10.93 -7.08
CA GLY A 29 13.01 -11.71 -8.31
C GLY A 29 14.39 -12.33 -8.57
N THR A 30 15.41 -12.04 -7.76
CA THR A 30 16.75 -12.61 -7.92
C THR A 30 17.01 -13.67 -6.86
N SER A 31 16.39 -14.84 -7.01
CA SER A 31 16.85 -16.08 -6.39
C SER A 31 17.38 -17.01 -7.48
N HIS A 32 18.64 -16.76 -7.90
CA HIS A 32 19.44 -17.80 -8.53
C HIS A 32 20.46 -18.34 -7.53
N SER A 33 20.36 -19.65 -7.37
CA SER A 33 21.19 -20.64 -6.69
C SER A 33 22.71 -20.47 -6.78
N ASP A 34 23.36 -20.89 -5.68
CA ASP A 34 24.71 -21.49 -5.55
C ASP A 34 25.91 -20.83 -6.24
N GLU A 35 26.90 -20.40 -5.44
CA GLU A 35 28.25 -20.99 -5.48
C GLU A 35 29.12 -20.58 -4.27
N SER A 36 29.55 -21.62 -3.55
CA SER A 36 30.84 -21.81 -2.86
C SER A 36 31.84 -20.66 -2.66
N ASN A 37 32.27 -20.54 -1.39
CA ASN A 37 33.61 -20.13 -0.92
C ASN A 37 34.68 -19.90 -2.01
N THR A 38 35.08 -18.65 -2.21
CA THR A 38 36.47 -18.30 -2.53
C THR A 38 36.86 -16.97 -1.89
N VAL A 39 38.06 -16.95 -1.32
CA VAL A 39 38.65 -15.85 -0.57
C VAL A 39 39.36 -14.87 -1.53
N ARG A 40 39.18 -13.56 -1.27
CA ARG A 40 40.02 -12.40 -1.66
C ARG A 40 40.06 -11.98 -3.14
N ASN A 41 39.51 -10.80 -3.43
CA ASN A 41 40.23 -9.51 -3.51
C ASN A 41 39.23 -8.40 -3.89
N GLU A 42 39.24 -7.27 -3.17
CA GLU A 42 38.53 -6.06 -3.59
C GLU A 42 39.16 -5.48 -4.86
N PRO A 43 38.32 -4.97 -5.77
CA PRO A 43 38.41 -3.54 -6.09
C PRO A 43 37.04 -2.85 -6.27
N ASP A 44 36.97 -1.60 -5.78
CA ASP A 44 36.03 -0.50 -6.14
C ASP A 44 34.69 -0.88 -6.81
N GLU A 45 33.64 -1.03 -6.00
CA GLU A 45 32.24 -1.10 -6.45
C GLU A 45 31.64 0.31 -6.59
N LEU A 46 31.99 1.00 -7.67
CA LEU A 46 31.16 2.06 -8.24
C LEU A 46 30.94 1.69 -9.71
N GLU A 47 29.69 1.48 -10.10
CA GLU A 47 29.15 1.26 -11.46
C GLU A 47 28.59 -0.15 -11.77
N GLU A 48 27.43 -0.51 -11.20
CA GLU A 48 26.58 -1.60 -11.73
C GLU A 48 25.18 -1.16 -12.20
N ASP A 49 24.90 0.15 -12.34
CA ASP A 49 23.52 0.63 -12.55
C ASP A 49 23.19 1.12 -13.99
N PHE A 50 24.02 0.81 -14.99
CA PHE A 50 23.91 1.43 -16.33
C PHE A 50 23.61 0.50 -17.52
N GLN A 51 23.12 -0.73 -17.30
CA GLN A 51 22.77 -1.63 -18.41
C GLN A 51 21.40 -2.32 -18.30
N ARG A 52 20.38 -1.67 -17.74
CA ARG A 52 19.00 -2.21 -17.79
C ARG A 52 18.32 -1.83 -19.11
N GLY A 53 17.86 -2.83 -19.87
CA GLY A 53 17.26 -2.63 -21.20
C GLY A 53 15.84 -2.06 -21.13
N PRO A 54 15.35 -1.34 -22.16
CA PRO A 54 13.96 -0.85 -22.21
C PRO A 54 12.91 -1.96 -22.15
N SER A 55 13.26 -3.19 -22.57
CA SER A 55 12.41 -4.38 -22.50
C SER A 55 12.22 -4.86 -21.05
N GLU A 56 13.28 -4.86 -20.25
CA GLU A 56 13.25 -5.31 -18.85
C GLU A 56 12.43 -4.35 -17.99
N MET A 57 12.57 -3.04 -18.22
CA MET A 57 11.77 -2.01 -17.56
C MET A 57 10.28 -2.14 -17.86
N ASN A 58 9.91 -2.56 -19.07
CA ASN A 58 8.52 -2.76 -19.47
C ASN A 58 7.93 -4.05 -18.85
N GLU A 59 8.73 -5.09 -18.69
CA GLU A 59 8.33 -6.33 -18.02
C GLU A 59 8.13 -6.13 -16.51
N GLU A 60 9.00 -5.36 -15.85
CA GLU A 60 8.90 -5.03 -14.42
C GLU A 60 7.62 -4.24 -14.11
N HIS A 61 7.33 -3.19 -14.89
CA HIS A 61 6.08 -2.43 -14.73
C HIS A 61 4.83 -3.30 -14.96
N LYS A 62 4.90 -4.24 -15.91
CA LYS A 62 3.81 -5.18 -16.17
C LYS A 62 3.60 -6.13 -15.00
N ALA A 63 4.66 -6.75 -14.49
CA ALA A 63 4.62 -7.65 -13.34
C ALA A 63 4.03 -6.96 -12.10
N GLN A 64 4.48 -5.73 -11.82
CA GLN A 64 3.94 -4.91 -10.72
C GLN A 64 2.45 -4.58 -10.92
N SER A 65 2.06 -4.16 -12.11
CA SER A 65 0.65 -3.91 -12.44
C SER A 65 -0.21 -5.16 -12.22
N ASP A 66 0.26 -6.33 -12.66
CA ASP A 66 -0.50 -7.57 -12.54
C ASP A 66 -0.60 -8.05 -11.10
N LEU A 67 0.45 -7.86 -10.29
CA LEU A 67 0.39 -8.08 -8.84
C LEU A 67 -0.66 -7.18 -8.17
N PHE A 68 -0.68 -5.88 -8.49
CA PHE A 68 -1.65 -4.96 -7.90
C PHE A 68 -3.10 -5.28 -8.27
N LYS A 69 -3.33 -5.81 -9.48
CA LYS A 69 -4.65 -6.33 -9.87
C LYS A 69 -5.06 -7.54 -9.04
N ARG A 70 -4.13 -8.47 -8.78
CA ARG A 70 -4.40 -9.64 -7.92
C ARG A 70 -4.70 -9.23 -6.49
N VAL A 71 -3.91 -8.32 -5.93
CA VAL A 71 -4.15 -7.75 -4.59
C VAL A 71 -5.52 -7.09 -4.53
N HIS A 72 -5.88 -6.31 -5.55
CA HIS A 72 -7.20 -5.70 -5.66
C HIS A 72 -8.32 -6.75 -5.64
N GLN A 73 -8.18 -7.82 -6.44
CA GLN A 73 -9.15 -8.90 -6.47
C GLN A 73 -9.31 -9.57 -5.09
N HIS A 74 -8.20 -9.94 -4.44
CA HIS A 74 -8.25 -10.57 -3.12
C HIS A 74 -8.88 -9.67 -2.05
N VAL A 75 -8.55 -8.37 -2.05
CA VAL A 75 -9.18 -7.40 -1.12
C VAL A 75 -10.68 -7.30 -1.36
N VAL A 76 -11.11 -7.23 -2.62
CA VAL A 76 -12.55 -7.19 -2.96
C VAL A 76 -13.27 -8.47 -2.54
N GLU A 77 -12.65 -9.62 -2.72
CA GLU A 77 -13.19 -10.91 -2.27
C GLU A 77 -13.29 -10.96 -0.73
N ASP A 78 -12.23 -10.57 -0.01
CA ASP A 78 -12.20 -10.53 1.46
C ASP A 78 -13.24 -9.55 2.05
N MET A 79 -13.44 -8.40 1.38
CA MET A 79 -14.49 -7.45 1.74
C MET A 79 -15.90 -8.02 1.60
N LYS A 80 -16.13 -8.87 0.59
CA LYS A 80 -17.42 -9.53 0.35
C LYS A 80 -17.67 -10.63 1.38
N SER A 81 -16.68 -11.46 1.69
CA SER A 81 -16.79 -12.50 2.72
C SER A 81 -17.00 -11.90 4.12
N ALA A 82 -16.34 -10.78 4.45
CA ALA A 82 -16.58 -10.07 5.72
C ALA A 82 -18.04 -9.57 5.89
N LEU A 83 -18.78 -9.36 4.78
CA LEU A 83 -20.20 -9.01 4.84
C LEU A 83 -21.05 -10.16 5.43
N HIS A 84 -20.69 -11.40 5.13
CA HIS A 84 -21.47 -12.58 5.54
C HIS A 84 -21.32 -12.92 7.02
N HIS A 85 -20.19 -12.56 7.65
CA HIS A 85 -19.95 -12.82 9.08
C HIS A 85 -20.62 -11.82 10.02
N THR A 86 -21.10 -10.67 9.52
CA THR A 86 -21.70 -9.59 10.34
C THR A 86 -23.23 -9.66 10.37
N SER A 87 -23.85 -10.66 9.71
CA SER A 87 -25.31 -10.73 9.54
C SER A 87 -26.05 -11.41 10.71
N ILE A 88 -25.70 -11.07 11.96
CA ILE A 88 -26.52 -11.37 13.15
C ILE A 88 -26.50 -10.16 14.11
N ALA A 89 -26.97 -8.99 13.67
CA ALA A 89 -27.47 -7.95 14.56
C ALA A 89 -28.19 -6.85 13.76
N GLY A 90 -29.50 -6.74 13.96
CA GLY A 90 -30.24 -5.48 13.94
C GLY A 90 -30.35 -4.75 12.60
N ALA A 91 -31.53 -4.84 11.99
CA ALA A 91 -31.98 -3.93 10.95
C ALA A 91 -32.00 -2.48 11.47
N GLU A 92 -31.10 -1.65 10.95
CA GLU A 92 -31.34 -0.23 10.68
C GLU A 92 -30.31 0.21 9.63
N ALA A 93 -30.82 0.57 8.44
CA ALA A 93 -30.00 0.97 7.30
C ALA A 93 -29.38 2.35 7.55
N SER A 94 -28.20 2.40 8.18
CA SER A 94 -27.36 3.57 8.07
C SER A 94 -26.79 3.64 6.65
N LEU A 95 -27.10 4.71 5.93
CA LEU A 95 -26.60 5.09 4.59
C LEU A 95 -25.09 5.37 4.55
N HIS A 96 -24.31 4.80 5.45
CA HIS A 96 -22.86 4.97 5.51
C HIS A 96 -22.22 3.61 5.17
N PRO A 97 -21.30 3.56 4.18
CA PRO A 97 -20.52 2.38 3.95
C PRO A 97 -19.88 1.96 5.28
N ILE A 98 -20.26 0.80 5.81
CA ILE A 98 -19.67 0.27 7.03
C ILE A 98 -18.17 0.12 6.76
N GLU A 99 -17.35 0.86 7.51
CA GLU A 99 -15.90 0.71 7.47
C GLU A 99 -15.55 -0.74 7.80
N LYS A 100 -14.78 -1.37 6.90
CA LYS A 100 -14.26 -2.72 7.06
C LYS A 100 -12.75 -2.69 7.01
N LYS A 101 -12.14 -3.68 7.65
CA LYS A 101 -10.70 -3.86 7.65
C LYS A 101 -10.40 -5.34 7.75
N GLY A 102 -9.25 -5.73 7.23
CA GLY A 102 -8.81 -7.12 7.24
C GLY A 102 -7.32 -7.22 7.01
N ALA A 103 -6.83 -8.43 7.18
CA ALA A 103 -5.49 -8.80 6.78
C ALA A 103 -5.48 -10.26 6.33
N PHE A 104 -4.70 -10.55 5.30
CA PHE A 104 -4.51 -11.90 4.79
C PHE A 104 -3.09 -12.09 4.27
N PHE A 105 -2.64 -13.35 4.25
CA PHE A 105 -1.38 -13.72 3.61
C PHE A 105 -1.60 -13.84 2.11
N LEU A 106 -0.72 -13.19 1.34
CA LEU A 106 -0.67 -13.30 -0.11
C LEU A 106 0.52 -14.19 -0.47
N ASN A 107 0.18 -15.40 -0.92
CA ASN A 107 1.14 -16.35 -1.47
C ASN A 107 1.03 -16.28 -2.99
N ASP A 108 1.89 -15.46 -3.59
CA ASP A 108 1.99 -15.32 -5.03
C ASP A 108 3.20 -16.12 -5.53
N THR A 109 3.10 -16.77 -6.67
CA THR A 109 4.22 -17.55 -7.24
C THR A 109 5.39 -16.64 -7.62
N ASP A 110 5.09 -15.37 -7.95
CA ASP A 110 6.05 -14.39 -8.47
C ASP A 110 6.52 -13.39 -7.40
N SER A 111 6.09 -13.53 -6.14
CA SER A 111 6.44 -12.60 -5.06
C SER A 111 6.68 -13.35 -3.74
N PRO A 112 7.54 -12.82 -2.85
CA PRO A 112 7.79 -13.47 -1.57
C PRO A 112 6.50 -13.44 -0.74
N GLU A 113 6.39 -14.37 0.21
CA GLU A 113 5.25 -14.38 1.14
C GLU A 113 5.09 -12.99 1.76
N SER A 114 3.91 -12.41 1.53
CA SER A 114 3.61 -11.06 1.98
C SER A 114 2.30 -11.06 2.75
N ILE A 115 2.15 -10.12 3.66
CA ILE A 115 0.90 -9.89 4.37
C ILE A 115 0.26 -8.63 3.81
N VAL A 116 -0.97 -8.76 3.36
CA VAL A 116 -1.79 -7.65 2.91
C VAL A 116 -2.65 -7.20 4.08
N VAL A 117 -2.58 -5.91 4.42
CA VAL A 117 -3.43 -5.26 5.42
C VAL A 117 -4.27 -4.20 4.72
N TRP A 118 -5.59 -4.25 4.88
CA TRP A 118 -6.49 -3.34 4.18
C TRP A 118 -7.54 -2.71 5.09
N HIS A 119 -8.03 -1.53 4.69
CA HIS A 119 -9.04 -0.77 5.41
C HIS A 119 -9.88 0.05 4.41
N SER A 120 -11.18 -0.21 4.34
CA SER A 120 -12.13 0.53 3.51
C SER A 120 -12.64 1.78 4.21
N PHE A 121 -12.62 2.91 3.52
CA PHE A 121 -13.14 4.19 3.99
C PHE A 121 -13.74 4.98 2.82
N GLY A 122 -15.01 5.37 2.94
CA GLY A 122 -15.77 5.95 1.83
C GLY A 122 -15.92 4.96 0.66
N ASP A 123 -15.67 5.45 -0.56
CA ASP A 123 -15.70 4.64 -1.78
C ASP A 123 -14.32 4.06 -2.16
N CYS A 124 -13.39 4.06 -1.20
CA CYS A 124 -12.01 3.63 -1.39
C CYS A 124 -11.62 2.53 -0.40
N CYS A 125 -10.64 1.72 -0.78
CA CYS A 125 -9.95 0.78 0.08
C CYS A 125 -8.46 1.07 0.07
N PHE A 126 -7.89 1.25 1.25
CA PHE A 126 -6.48 1.53 1.45
C PHE A 126 -5.79 0.23 1.81
N VAL A 127 -4.62 -0.03 1.23
CA VAL A 127 -3.94 -1.32 1.34
C VAL A 127 -2.45 -1.11 1.58
N LEU A 128 -1.90 -1.87 2.52
CA LEU A 128 -0.46 -2.07 2.70
C LEU A 128 -0.12 -3.51 2.34
N MET A 129 0.88 -3.67 1.49
CA MET A 129 1.57 -4.94 1.29
C MET A 129 2.84 -4.91 2.13
N CYS A 130 2.98 -5.84 3.06
CA CYS A 130 4.11 -5.94 3.96
C CYS A 130 4.83 -7.27 3.77
N ASP A 131 6.11 -7.33 4.13
CA ASP A 131 6.81 -8.60 4.31
C ASP A 131 6.10 -9.47 5.36
N SER A 132 6.26 -10.79 5.26
CA SER A 132 5.62 -11.76 6.16
C SER A 132 6.05 -11.67 7.62
N ASP A 133 7.20 -11.04 7.90
CA ASP A 133 7.73 -10.84 9.24
C ASP A 133 7.25 -9.53 9.90
N GLU A 134 6.49 -8.69 9.18
CA GLU A 134 6.06 -7.41 9.71
C GLU A 134 4.95 -7.47 10.73
N ASN A 135 4.93 -6.46 11.59
CA ASN A 135 3.91 -6.30 12.58
C ASN A 135 2.59 -5.82 11.95
N VAL A 136 1.69 -6.76 11.68
CA VAL A 136 0.34 -6.53 11.13
C VAL A 136 -0.46 -5.50 11.94
N SER A 137 -0.33 -5.51 13.27
CA SER A 137 -1.06 -4.58 14.13
C SER A 137 -0.56 -3.15 13.94
N LEU A 138 0.76 -2.98 13.82
CA LEU A 138 1.37 -1.69 13.49
C LEU A 138 0.97 -1.23 12.09
N GLY A 139 1.02 -2.11 11.10
CA GLY A 139 0.56 -1.82 9.74
C GLY A 139 -0.89 -1.30 9.71
N GLY A 140 -1.80 -1.98 10.40
CA GLY A 140 -3.19 -1.55 10.52
C GLY A 140 -3.38 -0.22 11.26
N GLN A 141 -2.54 0.06 12.27
CA GLN A 141 -2.54 1.34 12.95
C GLN A 141 -2.07 2.48 12.03
N ILE A 142 -0.98 2.28 11.29
CA ILE A 142 -0.44 3.25 10.33
C ILE A 142 -1.43 3.52 9.21
N LEU A 143 -2.05 2.47 8.67
CA LEU A 143 -3.08 2.60 7.64
C LEU A 143 -4.26 3.47 8.13
N ARG A 144 -4.69 3.29 9.38
CA ARG A 144 -5.73 4.14 9.99
C ARG A 144 -5.28 5.60 10.12
N GLN A 145 -4.03 5.86 10.48
CA GLN A 145 -3.49 7.22 10.59
C GLN A 145 -3.41 7.90 9.23
N ILE A 146 -2.98 7.18 8.18
CA ILE A 146 -2.98 7.68 6.80
C ILE A 146 -4.40 8.08 6.37
N ILE A 147 -5.38 7.20 6.58
CA ILE A 147 -6.79 7.46 6.25
C ILE A 147 -7.31 8.69 6.99
N HIS A 148 -7.03 8.80 8.29
CA HIS A 148 -7.42 9.95 9.09
C HIS A 148 -6.80 11.25 8.58
N SER A 149 -5.50 11.25 8.30
CA SER A 149 -4.81 12.43 7.78
C SER A 149 -5.37 12.85 6.42
N ILE A 150 -5.67 11.89 5.54
CA ILE A 150 -6.34 12.16 4.25
C ILE A 150 -7.73 12.76 4.48
N SER A 151 -8.55 12.20 5.38
CA SER A 151 -9.91 12.70 5.62
C SER A 151 -9.95 14.08 6.28
N CYS A 152 -8.89 14.49 6.98
CA CYS A 152 -8.74 15.87 7.46
C CYS A 152 -8.57 16.90 6.33
N HIS A 153 -8.10 16.48 5.15
CA HIS A 153 -7.86 17.37 4.00
C HIS A 153 -8.79 17.11 2.81
N VAL A 154 -9.47 15.96 2.79
CA VAL A 154 -10.35 15.50 1.72
C VAL A 154 -11.72 15.21 2.31
N VAL A 155 -12.64 16.16 2.16
CA VAL A 155 -13.99 16.10 2.76
C VAL A 155 -14.76 14.86 2.31
N PHE A 156 -14.70 14.54 1.02
CA PHE A 156 -15.33 13.35 0.44
C PHE A 156 -14.25 12.45 -0.15
N VAL A 157 -13.96 11.35 0.55
CA VAL A 157 -12.96 10.37 0.10
C VAL A 157 -13.55 9.50 -1.00
N THR A 158 -13.51 10.03 -2.22
CA THR A 158 -13.92 9.37 -3.46
C THR A 158 -12.71 9.14 -4.38
N PRO A 159 -12.78 8.16 -5.30
CA PRO A 159 -11.69 7.90 -6.24
C PRO A 159 -11.25 9.14 -7.04
N SER A 160 -12.22 9.92 -7.55
CA SER A 160 -11.94 11.11 -8.34
C SER A 160 -11.24 12.20 -7.53
N GLU A 161 -11.64 12.38 -6.27
CA GLU A 161 -11.08 13.40 -5.40
C GLU A 161 -9.66 13.07 -4.96
N LEU A 162 -9.41 11.80 -4.64
CA LEU A 162 -8.07 11.32 -4.31
C LEU A 162 -7.12 11.39 -5.51
N LEU A 163 -7.62 11.10 -6.73
CA LEU A 163 -6.86 11.26 -7.95
C LEU A 163 -6.49 12.73 -8.21
N ALA A 164 -7.44 13.66 -8.03
CA ALA A 164 -7.20 15.09 -8.17
C ALA A 164 -6.19 15.62 -7.14
N LYS A 165 -6.08 14.96 -5.98
CA LYS A 165 -5.16 15.31 -4.89
C LYS A 165 -4.02 14.31 -4.72
N ALA A 166 -3.59 13.65 -5.80
CA ALA A 166 -2.54 12.64 -5.76
C ALA A 166 -1.22 13.15 -5.12
N GLY A 167 -0.86 14.42 -5.32
CA GLY A 167 0.31 15.03 -4.68
C GLY A 167 0.21 15.12 -3.15
N LEU A 168 -0.98 15.45 -2.63
CA LEU A 168 -1.25 15.48 -1.19
C LEU A 168 -1.21 14.05 -0.61
N VAL A 169 -1.87 13.10 -1.30
CA VAL A 169 -1.84 11.68 -0.91
C VAL A 169 -0.40 11.18 -0.82
N HIS A 170 0.41 11.46 -1.83
CA HIS A 170 1.83 11.09 -1.85
C HIS A 170 2.61 11.70 -0.68
N ALA A 171 2.38 12.98 -0.36
CA ALA A 171 3.05 13.65 0.74
C ALA A 171 2.68 13.06 2.11
N ILE A 172 1.40 12.72 2.31
CA ILE A 172 0.92 12.04 3.52
C ILE A 172 1.53 10.64 3.62
N VAL A 173 1.49 9.85 2.54
CA VAL A 173 2.07 8.50 2.51
C VAL A 173 3.56 8.54 2.82
N LYS A 174 4.32 9.48 2.24
CA LYS A 174 5.75 9.65 2.55
C LYS A 174 6.04 10.02 4.00
N LEU A 175 5.14 10.75 4.67
CA LEU A 175 5.29 11.06 6.10
C LEU A 175 5.20 9.82 6.97
N TYR A 176 4.20 8.96 6.70
CA TYR A 176 3.94 7.78 7.52
C TYR A 176 4.78 6.56 7.13
N LEU A 177 5.20 6.49 5.87
CA LEU A 177 5.91 5.35 5.28
C LEU A 177 7.17 5.82 4.51
N PRO A 178 8.13 6.48 5.19
CA PRO A 178 9.36 6.89 4.53
C PRO A 178 10.16 5.65 4.14
N ALA A 179 10.39 5.48 2.84
CA ALA A 179 11.06 4.32 2.27
C ALA A 179 10.46 2.97 2.72
N GLY A 180 9.14 2.91 2.91
CA GLY A 180 8.42 1.68 3.25
C GLY A 180 8.59 1.24 4.71
N LYS A 181 9.19 2.06 5.58
CA LYS A 181 9.33 1.74 7.00
C LYS A 181 8.05 2.10 7.77
N LEU A 182 7.55 1.15 8.56
CA LEU A 182 6.49 1.41 9.53
C LEU A 182 7.09 2.20 10.71
N LEU A 183 6.83 3.50 10.78
CA LEU A 183 7.32 4.33 11.88
C LEU A 183 6.25 4.52 12.94
N PHE A 184 6.62 4.39 14.22
CA PHE A 184 5.81 4.94 15.30
C PHE A 184 5.91 6.46 15.28
N VAL A 185 5.00 7.12 14.58
CA VAL A 185 4.97 8.58 14.53
C VAL A 185 4.25 9.11 15.77
N ASN A 186 4.97 9.93 16.55
CA ASN A 186 4.37 10.65 17.69
C ASN A 186 3.29 11.62 17.17
N GLN A 187 2.11 11.64 17.82
CA GLN A 187 0.99 12.51 17.45
C GLN A 187 1.38 14.01 17.35
N ASN A 188 2.35 14.46 18.12
CA ASN A 188 2.82 15.85 18.04
C ASN A 188 3.55 16.16 16.73
N VAL A 189 4.32 15.20 16.19
CA VAL A 189 5.02 15.35 14.91
C VAL A 189 4.02 15.35 13.76
N VAL A 190 3.01 14.47 13.82
CA VAL A 190 1.91 14.45 12.84
C VAL A 190 1.22 15.81 12.75
N LYS A 191 0.82 16.38 13.90
CA LYS A 191 0.14 17.69 13.93
C LYS A 191 0.97 18.83 13.35
N GLN A 192 2.28 18.86 13.64
CA GLN A 192 3.18 19.86 13.06
C GLN A 192 3.28 19.72 11.53
N TYR A 193 3.29 18.48 11.04
CA TYR A 193 3.36 18.22 9.61
C TYR A 193 2.03 18.51 8.90
N GLU A 194 0.89 18.21 9.52
CA GLU A 194 -0.44 18.59 9.02
C GLU A 194 -0.57 20.11 8.86
N GLN A 195 -0.05 20.88 9.83
CA GLN A 195 0.01 22.35 9.73
C GLN A 195 0.89 22.81 8.57
N LEU A 196 2.00 22.11 8.29
CA LEU A 196 2.86 22.41 7.16
C LEU A 196 2.17 22.08 5.83
N LEU A 197 1.52 20.93 5.72
CA LEU A 197 0.76 20.51 4.54
C LEU A 197 -0.35 21.51 4.21
N GLN A 198 -1.07 22.03 5.21
CA GLN A 198 -2.09 23.07 5.01
C GLN A 198 -1.52 24.35 4.38
N ARG A 199 -0.28 24.71 4.71
CA ARG A 199 0.38 25.91 4.15
C ARG A 199 0.86 25.72 2.71
N VAL A 200 1.12 24.49 2.30
CA VAL A 200 1.63 24.16 0.96
C VAL A 200 0.48 23.82 0.00
N ALA A 201 -0.66 23.35 0.52
CA ALA A 201 -1.84 23.00 -0.25
C ALA A 201 -2.86 24.14 -0.44
N ALA A 202 -2.60 25.33 0.12
CA ALA A 202 -3.39 26.56 -0.03
C ALA A 202 -2.79 27.45 -1.13
#